data_AF-A0A7K1VID8-F1
#
_entry.id   AF-A0A7K1VID8-F1
#
_cell.length_a   1.000
_cell.length_b   1.000
_cell.length_c   1.000
_cell.angle_alpha   90.00
_cell.angle_beta   90.00
_cell.angle_gamma   90.00
#
_symmetry.space_group_name_H-M   'P 1'
#
loop_
_entity.id
_entity.type
_entity.pdbx_description
1 polymer ?
#
loop_
_entity_poly.entity_id
_entity_poly.type
_entity_poly.pdbx_seq_one_letter_code
_entity_poly.pdbx_strand_id
1 'polypeptide(L)'
;MDEPRERGRLFSIAGVTIVAVTVLFALVYYFRSAVFATEGDVPAASAISLPEGSEVVDESVECASGGCWALLSVCPPEVMTPEELSSELGTTPQARIPGTLWDPRTITVSSRVDGPLLIVRADFWSREVTP
;
A
#
# COMPACT_ATOMS: atom_id res chain seq x y z
N MET A 1 -21.10 50.23 16.94
CA MET A 1 -19.76 49.61 16.91
C MET A 1 -19.95 48.11 17.14
N ASP A 2 -20.23 47.35 16.07
CA ASP A 2 -20.50 45.89 16.13
C ASP A 2 -19.60 45.05 15.19
N GLU A 3 -18.68 45.70 14.46
CA GLU A 3 -17.89 45.08 13.39
C GLU A 3 -16.93 43.92 13.78
N PRO A 4 -16.25 43.88 14.94
CA PRO A 4 -15.27 42.82 15.19
C PRO A 4 -15.92 41.46 15.50
N ARG A 5 -17.13 41.44 16.06
CA ARG A 5 -17.81 40.20 16.49
C ARG A 5 -18.45 39.44 15.33
N GLU A 6 -18.94 40.16 14.33
CA GLU A 6 -19.54 39.59 13.12
C GLU A 6 -18.47 38.95 12.21
N ARG A 7 -17.33 39.64 12.06
CA ARG A 7 -16.20 39.15 11.26
C ARG A 7 -15.56 37.90 11.88
N GLY A 8 -15.44 37.84 13.22
CA GLY A 8 -14.99 36.65 13.93
C GLY A 8 -15.91 35.43 13.76
N ARG A 9 -17.24 35.64 13.82
CA ARG A 9 -18.22 34.56 13.56
C ARG A 9 -18.14 34.04 12.14
N LEU A 10 -17.96 34.92 11.14
CA LEU A 10 -17.82 34.51 9.74
C LEU A 10 -16.57 33.65 9.52
N PHE A 11 -15.42 34.02 10.12
CA PHE A 11 -14.21 33.19 10.06
C PHE A 11 -14.36 31.85 10.77
N SER A 12 -15.04 31.82 11.93
CA SER A 12 -15.32 30.56 12.63
C SER A 12 -16.25 29.66 11.84
N ILE A 13 -17.31 30.21 11.23
CA ILE A 13 -18.23 29.45 10.38
C ILE A 13 -17.50 28.92 9.15
N ALA A 14 -16.74 29.77 8.45
CA ALA A 14 -15.95 29.36 7.29
C ALA A 14 -14.96 28.24 7.65
N GLY A 15 -14.26 28.36 8.77
CA GLY A 15 -13.35 27.32 9.27
C GLY A 15 -14.07 26.00 9.55
N VAL A 16 -15.19 26.03 10.26
CA VAL A 16 -16.00 24.82 10.53
C VAL A 16 -16.53 24.21 9.23
N THR A 17 -16.98 25.02 8.28
CA THR A 17 -17.46 24.55 6.98
C THR A 17 -16.35 23.87 6.20
N ILE A 18 -15.15 24.46 6.14
CA ILE A 18 -14.00 23.85 5.45
C ILE A 18 -13.68 22.49 6.08
N VAL A 19 -13.57 22.42 7.41
CA VAL A 19 -13.30 21.16 8.11
C VAL A 19 -14.37 20.11 7.82
N ALA A 20 -15.65 20.47 7.92
CA ALA A 20 -16.76 19.55 7.67
C ALA A 20 -16.75 19.02 6.22
N VAL A 21 -16.47 19.90 5.25
CA VAL A 21 -16.36 19.51 3.84
C VAL A 21 -15.17 18.58 3.63
N THR A 22 -13.99 18.90 4.18
CA THR A 22 -12.80 18.02 4.08
C THR A 22 -13.06 16.64 4.68
N VAL A 23 -13.71 16.57 5.85
CA VAL A 23 -14.09 15.30 6.47
C VAL A 23 -15.06 14.52 5.59
N LEU A 24 -16.08 15.18 5.05
CA LEU A 24 -17.04 14.54 4.15
C LEU A 24 -16.35 13.99 2.89
N PHE A 25 -15.44 14.75 2.28
CA PHE A 25 -14.66 14.29 1.13
C PHE A 25 -13.80 13.08 1.48
N ALA A 26 -13.12 13.08 2.63
CA ALA A 26 -12.33 11.95 3.09
C ALA A 26 -13.21 10.70 3.29
N LEU A 27 -14.37 10.84 3.94
CA LEU A 27 -15.32 9.74 4.14
C LEU A 27 -15.82 9.15 2.82
N VAL A 28 -16.20 10.01 1.87
CA VAL A 28 -16.64 9.57 0.52
C VAL A 28 -15.50 8.88 -0.21
N TYR A 29 -14.28 9.41 -0.12
CA TYR A 29 -13.10 8.81 -0.72
C TYR A 29 -12.84 7.41 -0.18
N TYR A 30 -12.77 7.25 1.15
CA TYR A 30 -12.55 5.95 1.78
C TYR A 30 -13.69 4.96 1.52
N PHE A 31 -14.94 5.42 1.57
CA PHE A 31 -16.09 4.59 1.25
C PHE A 31 -16.04 4.07 -0.18
N ARG A 32 -15.71 4.94 -1.15
CA ARG A 32 -15.55 4.54 -2.55
C ARG A 32 -14.42 3.51 -2.69
N SER A 33 -13.27 3.76 -2.08
CA SER A 33 -12.13 2.82 -2.14
C SER A 33 -12.48 1.45 -1.56
N ALA A 34 -13.32 1.39 -0.52
CA ALA A 34 -13.78 0.12 0.05
C ALA A 34 -14.83 -0.60 -0.81
N VAL A 35 -15.82 0.13 -1.34
CA VAL A 35 -16.94 -0.46 -2.10
C VAL A 35 -16.52 -0.90 -3.51
N PHE A 36 -15.59 -0.18 -4.13
CA PHE A 36 -15.11 -0.46 -5.48
C PHE A 36 -13.80 -1.25 -5.51
N ALA A 37 -13.31 -1.74 -4.36
CA ALA A 37 -12.17 -2.65 -4.33
C ALA A 37 -12.57 -3.96 -5.00
N THR A 38 -11.77 -4.41 -5.97
CA THR A 38 -12.03 -5.65 -6.70
C THR A 38 -10.90 -6.65 -6.50
N GLU A 39 -11.21 -7.94 -6.63
CA GLU A 39 -10.18 -8.99 -6.69
C GLU A 39 -9.16 -8.76 -7.82
N GLY A 40 -9.46 -7.88 -8.78
CA GLY A 40 -8.56 -7.43 -9.83
C GLY A 40 -7.49 -6.41 -9.41
N ASP A 41 -7.62 -5.82 -8.22
CA ASP A 41 -6.72 -4.77 -7.76
C ASP A 41 -5.39 -5.35 -7.29
N VAL A 42 -4.30 -4.72 -7.70
CA VAL A 42 -2.94 -5.06 -7.29
C VAL A 42 -2.22 -3.86 -6.69
N PRO A 43 -1.35 -4.07 -5.70
CA PRO A 43 -0.51 -3.00 -5.16
C PRO A 43 0.51 -2.53 -6.20
N ALA A 44 0.86 -1.25 -6.15
CA ALA A 44 1.95 -0.71 -6.96
C ALA A 44 3.30 -1.26 -6.46
N ALA A 45 4.22 -1.57 -7.37
CA ALA A 45 5.57 -2.04 -7.02
C ALA A 45 6.30 -1.07 -6.07
N SER A 46 6.11 0.24 -6.25
CA SER A 46 6.69 1.29 -5.41
C SER A 46 6.21 1.27 -3.95
N ALA A 47 5.16 0.51 -3.62
CA ALA A 47 4.72 0.34 -2.24
C ALA A 47 5.63 -0.61 -1.46
N ILE A 48 6.45 -1.41 -2.15
CA ILE A 48 7.41 -2.33 -1.55
C ILE A 48 8.75 -1.60 -1.42
N SER A 49 9.19 -1.39 -0.19
CA SER A 49 10.49 -0.77 0.09
C SER A 49 11.60 -1.79 -0.10
N LEU A 50 12.27 -1.74 -1.25
CA LEU A 50 13.43 -2.57 -1.53
C LEU A 50 14.71 -1.91 -0.97
N PRO A 51 15.66 -2.69 -0.43
CA PRO A 51 16.93 -2.15 0.05
C PRO A 51 17.76 -1.57 -1.10
N GLU A 52 18.57 -0.55 -0.80
CA GLU A 52 19.41 0.12 -1.79
C GLU A 52 20.31 -0.88 -2.54
N GLY A 53 20.42 -0.70 -3.85
CA GLY A 53 21.16 -1.62 -4.73
C GLY A 53 20.33 -2.82 -5.23
N SER A 54 19.09 -2.99 -4.76
CA SER A 54 18.16 -3.94 -5.37
C SER A 54 17.64 -3.40 -6.70
N GLU A 55 17.49 -4.27 -7.69
CA GLU A 55 16.95 -3.92 -9.00
C GLU A 55 15.72 -4.77 -9.33
N VAL A 56 14.63 -4.12 -9.75
CA VAL A 56 13.46 -4.83 -10.28
C VAL A 56 13.73 -5.13 -11.76
N VAL A 57 13.91 -6.41 -12.07
CA VAL A 57 14.24 -6.91 -13.41
C VAL A 57 12.98 -7.14 -14.24
N ASP A 58 11.89 -7.53 -13.58
CA ASP A 58 10.59 -7.76 -14.21
C ASP A 58 9.45 -7.43 -13.24
N GLU A 59 8.37 -6.89 -13.78
CA GLU A 59 7.12 -6.61 -13.07
C GLU A 59 5.95 -7.14 -13.90
N SER A 60 5.16 -8.03 -13.32
CA SER A 60 3.98 -8.60 -13.96
C SER A 60 2.80 -8.71 -12.99
N VAL A 61 1.61 -8.89 -13.55
CA VAL A 61 0.38 -9.09 -12.80
C VAL A 61 -0.19 -10.45 -13.18
N GLU A 62 -0.49 -11.25 -12.16
CA GLU A 62 -1.13 -12.55 -12.32
C GLU A 62 -2.44 -12.60 -11.54
N CYS A 63 -3.40 -13.36 -12.05
CA CYS A 63 -4.73 -13.48 -11.47
C CYS A 63 -5.18 -14.94 -11.44
N ALA A 64 -5.75 -15.35 -10.31
CA ALA A 64 -6.36 -16.67 -10.17
C ALA A 64 -7.62 -16.60 -9.28
N SER A 65 -8.13 -17.76 -8.87
CA SER A 65 -9.32 -17.88 -8.01
C SER A 65 -9.23 -17.15 -6.66
N GLY A 66 -8.05 -16.64 -6.27
CA GLY A 66 -7.84 -15.90 -5.03
C GLY A 66 -7.60 -14.39 -5.24
N GLY A 67 -7.91 -13.89 -6.44
CA GLY A 67 -7.65 -12.52 -6.87
C GLY A 67 -6.34 -12.37 -7.65
N CYS A 68 -5.99 -11.13 -7.92
CA CYS A 68 -4.78 -10.73 -8.61
C CYS A 68 -3.69 -10.30 -7.63
N TRP A 69 -2.45 -10.49 -8.05
CA TRP A 69 -1.26 -10.08 -7.31
C TRP A 69 -0.21 -9.52 -8.28
N ALA A 70 0.62 -8.63 -7.78
CA ALA A 70 1.82 -8.19 -8.46
C ALA A 70 2.95 -9.20 -8.20
N LEU A 71 3.70 -9.55 -9.24
CA LEU A 71 4.95 -10.31 -9.17
C LEU A 71 6.10 -9.40 -9.59
N LEU A 72 7.09 -9.28 -8.71
CA LEU A 72 8.32 -8.55 -8.97
C LEU A 72 9.48 -9.54 -8.94
N SER A 73 10.23 -9.60 -10.03
CA SER A 73 11.50 -10.31 -10.07
C SER A 73 12.59 -9.35 -9.65
N VAL A 74 13.13 -9.52 -8.45
CA VAL A 74 14.10 -8.60 -7.85
C VAL A 74 15.48 -9.24 -7.84
N CYS A 75 16.46 -8.56 -8.42
CA CYS A 75 17.87 -8.88 -8.24
C CYS A 75 18.33 -8.27 -6.90
N PRO A 76 18.87 -9.08 -5.96
CA PRO A 76 19.39 -8.56 -4.72
C PRO A 76 20.66 -7.71 -4.97
N PRO A 77 21.03 -6.83 -4.01
CA PRO A 77 22.32 -6.14 -4.05
C PRO A 77 23.49 -7.13 -4.11
N GLU A 78 24.62 -6.75 -4.73
CA GLU A 78 25.78 -7.65 -4.92
C GLU A 78 26.31 -8.28 -3.62
N VAL A 79 26.06 -7.63 -2.47
CA VAL A 79 26.53 -8.06 -1.15
C VAL A 79 25.56 -8.99 -0.42
N MET A 80 24.44 -9.36 -1.04
CA MET A 80 23.33 -10.07 -0.39
C MET A 80 22.78 -11.19 -1.28
N THR A 81 22.40 -12.33 -0.70
CA THR A 81 21.71 -13.40 -1.44
C THR A 81 20.19 -13.17 -1.51
N PRO A 82 19.46 -13.83 -2.42
CA PRO A 82 17.99 -13.76 -2.46
C PRO A 82 17.32 -14.17 -1.13
N GLU A 83 17.88 -15.15 -0.41
CA GLU A 83 17.38 -15.59 0.90
C GLU A 83 17.56 -14.50 1.95
N GLU A 84 18.72 -13.84 1.96
CA GLU A 84 19.00 -12.73 2.85
C GLU A 84 18.08 -11.55 2.55
N LEU A 85 17.82 -11.26 1.26
CA LEU A 85 16.84 -10.25 0.85
C LEU A 85 15.42 -10.60 1.31
N SER A 86 15.01 -11.87 1.19
CA SER A 86 13.71 -12.35 1.69
C SER A 86 13.55 -12.13 3.19
N SER A 87 14.61 -12.41 3.95
CA SER A 87 14.68 -12.20 5.40
C SER A 87 14.66 -10.72 5.77
N GLU A 88 15.41 -9.88 5.04
CA GLU A 88 15.44 -8.43 5.24
C GLU A 88 14.05 -7.81 4.99
N LEU A 89 13.36 -8.27 3.96
CA LEU A 89 11.97 -7.86 3.68
C LEU A 89 10.94 -8.45 4.66
N GLY A 90 11.35 -9.35 5.56
CA GLY A 90 10.46 -10.01 6.51
C GLY A 90 9.42 -10.91 5.85
N THR A 91 9.68 -11.39 4.63
CA THR A 91 8.69 -12.10 3.79
C THR A 91 8.61 -13.60 4.04
N THR A 92 9.28 -14.09 5.08
CA THR A 92 9.23 -15.49 5.52
C THR A 92 8.48 -15.60 6.86
N PRO A 93 7.24 -16.12 6.91
CA PRO A 93 6.44 -16.63 5.79
C PRO A 93 5.72 -15.53 4.98
N GLN A 94 5.49 -14.36 5.59
CA GLN A 94 4.90 -13.20 4.93
C GLN A 94 5.16 -11.91 5.72
N ALA A 95 5.28 -10.80 5.01
CA ALA A 95 5.28 -9.45 5.56
C ALA A 95 3.93 -8.78 5.35
N ARG A 96 3.61 -7.79 6.19
CA ARG A 96 2.44 -6.92 6.03
C ARG A 96 2.86 -5.47 6.02
N ILE A 97 2.58 -4.80 4.91
CA ILE A 97 2.83 -3.37 4.73
C ILE A 97 1.50 -2.65 4.98
N PRO A 98 1.40 -1.83 6.04
CA PRO A 98 0.18 -1.07 6.29
C PRO A 98 -0.07 -0.07 5.16
N GLY A 99 -1.35 0.18 4.88
CA GLY A 99 -1.75 1.18 3.91
C GLY A 99 -1.33 2.59 4.31
N THR A 100 -1.42 3.50 3.35
CA THR A 100 -1.17 4.93 3.52
C THR A 100 -2.47 5.70 3.75
N LEU A 101 -2.36 7.02 3.97
CA LEU A 101 -3.53 7.89 4.00
C LEU A 101 -4.31 7.86 2.67
N TRP A 102 -3.62 7.66 1.55
CA TRP A 102 -4.20 7.67 0.21
C TRP A 102 -4.75 6.30 -0.21
N ASP A 103 -4.13 5.21 0.23
CA ASP A 103 -4.67 3.86 0.05
C ASP A 103 -4.57 3.11 1.39
N PRO A 104 -5.66 2.98 2.15
CA PRO A 104 -5.64 2.39 3.49
C PRO A 104 -5.50 0.87 3.47
N ARG A 105 -5.51 0.23 2.29
CA ARG A 105 -5.48 -1.23 2.17
C ARG A 105 -4.11 -1.75 2.62
N THR A 106 -4.14 -2.82 3.41
CA THR A 106 -2.92 -3.51 3.83
C THR A 106 -2.43 -4.42 2.72
N ILE A 107 -1.14 -4.36 2.42
CA ILE A 107 -0.51 -5.20 1.42
C ILE A 107 0.11 -6.40 2.14
N THR A 108 -0.24 -7.60 1.69
CA THR A 108 0.43 -8.84 2.08
C THR A 108 1.53 -9.11 1.08
N VAL A 109 2.75 -9.29 1.57
CA VAL A 109 3.93 -9.57 0.74
C VAL A 109 4.51 -10.91 1.13
N SER A 110 4.78 -11.75 0.15
CA SER A 110 5.50 -13.02 0.31
C SER A 110 6.60 -13.08 -0.73
N SER A 111 7.60 -13.94 -0.53
CA SER A 111 8.66 -14.10 -1.51
C SER A 111 9.07 -15.55 -1.69
N ARG A 112 9.68 -15.83 -2.83
CA ARG A 112 10.28 -17.12 -3.17
C ARG A 112 11.57 -16.87 -3.93
N VAL A 113 12.60 -17.63 -3.58
CA VAL A 113 13.86 -17.63 -4.33
C VAL A 113 13.69 -18.39 -5.65
N ASP A 114 14.14 -17.78 -6.74
CA ASP A 114 14.23 -18.38 -8.06
C ASP A 114 15.62 -18.13 -8.67
N GLY A 115 16.55 -19.07 -8.41
CA GLY A 115 17.94 -18.94 -8.84
C GLY A 115 18.61 -17.69 -8.25
N PRO A 116 19.11 -16.76 -9.07
CA PRO A 116 19.73 -15.52 -8.59
C PRO A 116 18.71 -14.43 -8.22
N LEU A 117 17.42 -14.63 -8.49
CA LEU A 117 16.38 -13.64 -8.30
C LEU A 117 15.51 -13.99 -7.08
N LEU A 118 14.96 -12.96 -6.45
CA LEU A 118 13.88 -13.08 -5.49
C LEU A 118 12.57 -12.69 -6.17
N ILE A 119 11.63 -13.64 -6.27
CA ILE A 119 10.29 -13.37 -6.75
C ILE A 119 9.45 -12.89 -5.57
N VAL A 120 9.09 -11.61 -5.57
CA VAL A 120 8.26 -10.97 -4.56
C VAL A 120 6.82 -10.92 -5.08
N ARG A 121 5.90 -11.52 -4.32
CA ARG A 121 4.46 -11.48 -4.57
C ARG A 121 3.81 -10.50 -3.60
N ALA A 122 3.02 -9.56 -4.12
CA ALA A 122 2.27 -8.61 -3.31
C ALA A 122 0.80 -8.54 -3.72
N ASP A 123 -0.10 -8.58 -2.74
CA ASP A 123 -1.54 -8.51 -2.97
C ASP A 123 -2.32 -7.94 -1.77
N PHE A 124 -3.60 -7.63 -1.98
CA PHE A 124 -4.51 -7.10 -0.96
C PHE A 124 -5.42 -8.15 -0.31
N TRP A 125 -5.41 -9.39 -0.83
CA TRP A 125 -6.49 -10.36 -0.59
C TRP A 125 -6.02 -11.62 0.16
N SER A 126 -4.72 -11.89 0.20
CA SER A 126 -4.12 -13.02 0.90
C SER A 126 -4.32 -12.88 2.40
N ARG A 127 -4.75 -13.99 3.01
CA ARG A 127 -4.91 -14.10 4.46
C ARG A 127 -3.57 -14.30 5.14
N GLU A 128 -3.53 -13.96 6.42
CA GLU A 128 -2.40 -14.23 7.29
C GLU A 128 -2.22 -15.75 7.47
N VAL A 129 -1.00 -16.21 7.25
CA VAL A 129 -0.56 -17.57 7.54
C VAL A 129 -0.44 -17.69 9.05
N THR A 130 -1.47 -18.29 9.66
CA THR A 130 -1.43 -18.70 11.05
C THR A 130 -0.57 -19.97 11.17
N PRO A 131 0.40 -20.05 12.11
CA PRO A 131 1.22 -21.23 12.33
C PRO A 131 0.44 -22.43 12.89
#